data_AF-A0A557STM3-F1
#
_entry.id   AF-A0A557STM3-F1
#
_cell.length_a   1.000
_cell.length_b   1.000
_cell.length_c   1.000
_cell.angle_alpha   90.00
_cell.angle_beta   90.00
_cell.angle_gamma   90.00
#
_symmetry.space_group_name_H-M   'P 1'
#
loop_
_entity.id
_entity.type
_entity.pdbx_description
1 polymer ?
#
loop_
_entity_poly.entity_id
_entity_poly.type
_entity_poly.pdbx_seq_one_letter_code
_entity_poly.pdbx_strand_id
1 'polypeptide(L)'
;MIEMPESDKRKKEDDDLKLSDATEKRIDQLPEHAQHIFKKAHASALKEYEDPKKRRGGAKENVEGVAHKVAWAAVKKDYKKKGDEWVEK
;
A
#
# COMPACT_ATOMS: atom_id res chain seq x y z
N MET A 1 5.49 34.61 -7.36
CA MET A 1 4.51 33.55 -7.02
C MET A 1 4.39 32.71 -8.27
N ILE A 2 5.20 31.65 -8.41
CA ILE A 2 5.23 30.85 -9.65
C ILE A 2 4.12 29.82 -9.50
N GLU A 3 3.02 30.00 -10.21
CA GLU A 3 1.99 28.97 -10.36
C GLU A 3 2.62 27.76 -11.05
N MET A 4 2.73 26.68 -10.30
CA MET A 4 3.19 25.39 -10.79
C MET A 4 2.04 24.71 -11.55
N PRO A 5 2.29 24.15 -12.75
CA PRO A 5 1.25 23.60 -13.61
C PRO A 5 0.56 22.37 -12.98
N GLU A 6 -0.78 22.35 -13.01
CA GLU A 6 -1.65 21.29 -12.49
C GLU A 6 -1.39 19.87 -13.06
N SER A 7 -0.65 19.76 -14.17
CA SER A 7 -0.38 18.49 -14.84
C SER A 7 0.59 17.57 -14.10
N ASP A 8 1.36 18.07 -13.13
CA ASP A 8 2.34 17.26 -12.39
C ASP A 8 1.72 16.45 -11.23
N LYS A 9 0.47 16.77 -10.82
CA LYS A 9 -0.22 16.04 -9.75
C LYS A 9 -0.71 14.67 -10.19
N ARG A 10 -1.15 14.52 -11.45
CA ARG A 10 -1.73 13.26 -11.97
C ARG A 10 -0.73 12.14 -12.21
N LYS A 11 0.57 12.45 -12.33
CA LYS A 11 1.61 11.42 -12.53
C LYS A 11 2.13 10.82 -11.22
N LYS A 12 1.82 11.47 -10.08
CA LYS A 12 2.29 11.04 -8.77
C LYS A 12 1.38 9.99 -8.12
N GLU A 13 0.08 10.04 -8.43
CA GLU A 13 -0.92 9.08 -7.92
C GLU A 13 -0.71 7.65 -8.41
N ASP A 14 -0.15 7.44 -9.62
CA ASP A 14 0.21 6.10 -10.12
C ASP A 14 1.51 5.56 -9.51
N ASP A 15 2.45 6.43 -9.11
CA ASP A 15 3.69 6.04 -8.43
C ASP A 15 3.43 5.70 -6.94
N ASP A 16 2.48 6.40 -6.29
CA ASP A 16 2.05 6.12 -4.90
C ASP A 16 1.40 4.73 -4.73
N LEU A 17 0.91 4.13 -5.83
CA LEU A 17 0.40 2.76 -5.87
C LEU A 17 1.41 1.74 -6.40
N LYS A 18 2.59 2.18 -6.83
CA LYS A 18 3.57 1.33 -7.52
C LYS A 18 4.32 0.47 -6.51
N LEU A 19 3.77 -0.72 -6.33
CA LEU A 19 4.44 -1.80 -5.62
C LEU A 19 5.77 -2.09 -6.33
N SER A 20 6.82 -2.37 -5.56
CA SER A 20 8.05 -2.87 -6.16
C SER A 20 7.77 -4.20 -6.88
N ASP A 21 8.50 -4.49 -7.96
CA ASP A 21 8.43 -5.77 -8.69
C ASP A 21 8.48 -7.00 -7.76
N ALA A 22 9.30 -6.91 -6.70
CA ALA A 22 9.43 -7.97 -5.70
C ALA A 22 8.16 -8.17 -4.86
N THR A 23 7.38 -7.10 -4.65
CA THR A 23 6.11 -7.16 -3.93
C THR A 23 4.99 -7.64 -4.84
N GLU A 24 4.91 -7.16 -6.07
CA GLU A 24 3.92 -7.64 -7.04
C GLU A 24 4.04 -9.16 -7.22
N LYS A 25 5.25 -9.67 -7.45
CA LYS A 25 5.48 -11.12 -7.52
C LYS A 25 5.03 -11.88 -6.28
N ARG A 26 5.20 -11.30 -5.09
CA ARG A 26 4.75 -11.92 -3.83
C ARG A 26 3.24 -11.89 -3.68
N ILE A 27 2.58 -10.84 -4.15
CA ILE A 27 1.12 -10.71 -4.11
C ILE A 27 0.50 -11.62 -5.15
N ASP A 28 1.07 -11.73 -6.35
CA ASP A 28 0.61 -12.66 -7.39
C ASP A 28 0.69 -14.12 -6.96
N GLN A 29 1.61 -14.46 -6.06
CA GLN A 29 1.70 -15.78 -5.41
C GLN A 29 0.63 -16.01 -4.33
N LEU A 30 -0.09 -14.97 -3.91
CA LEU A 30 -1.17 -15.09 -2.94
C LEU A 30 -2.47 -15.54 -3.63
N PRO A 31 -3.35 -16.24 -2.90
CA PRO A 31 -4.72 -16.46 -3.33
C PRO A 31 -5.43 -15.14 -3.69
N GLU A 32 -6.35 -15.17 -4.67
CA GLU A 32 -7.06 -13.98 -5.17
C GLU A 32 -7.65 -13.12 -4.04
N HIS A 33 -8.21 -13.77 -3.03
CA HIS A 33 -8.82 -13.08 -1.89
C HIS A 33 -7.78 -12.35 -1.01
N ALA A 34 -6.59 -12.92 -0.83
CA ALA A 34 -5.48 -12.25 -0.16
C ALA A 34 -4.97 -11.04 -0.96
N GLN A 35 -4.93 -11.14 -2.30
CA GLN A 35 -4.58 -10.00 -3.17
C GLN A 35 -5.58 -8.86 -3.00
N HIS A 36 -6.88 -9.20 -2.92
CA HIS A 36 -7.93 -8.23 -2.70
C HIS A 36 -7.77 -7.54 -1.34
N ILE A 37 -7.51 -8.30 -0.27
CA ILE A 37 -7.24 -7.75 1.07
C ILE A 37 -6.07 -6.79 1.02
N PHE A 38 -4.97 -7.17 0.36
CA PHE A 38 -3.80 -6.32 0.20
C PHE A 38 -4.18 -4.98 -0.45
N LYS A 39 -4.79 -5.02 -1.64
CA LYS A 39 -5.17 -3.81 -2.40
C LYS A 39 -6.12 -2.91 -1.61
N LYS A 40 -7.12 -3.50 -0.95
CA LYS A 40 -8.10 -2.79 -0.15
C LYS A 40 -7.48 -2.14 1.09
N ALA A 41 -6.63 -2.87 1.81
CA ALA A 41 -5.92 -2.36 2.97
C ALA A 41 -4.91 -1.27 2.59
N HIS A 42 -4.24 -1.42 1.44
CA HIS A 42 -3.34 -0.41 0.89
C HIS A 42 -4.08 0.90 0.58
N ALA A 43 -5.17 0.82 -0.19
CA ALA A 43 -6.00 1.98 -0.52
C ALA A 43 -6.61 2.64 0.73
N SER A 44 -7.08 1.83 1.68
CA SER A 44 -7.63 2.34 2.94
C SER A 44 -6.57 3.05 3.78
N ALA A 45 -5.35 2.50 3.85
CA ALA A 45 -4.26 3.12 4.59
C ALA A 45 -3.75 4.39 3.92
N LEU A 46 -3.65 4.42 2.59
CA LEU A 46 -3.34 5.64 1.84
C LEU A 46 -4.35 6.74 2.17
N LYS A 47 -5.65 6.44 2.12
CA LYS A 47 -6.73 7.39 2.44
C LYS A 47 -6.70 7.86 3.90
N GLU A 48 -6.42 6.97 4.84
CA GLU A 48 -6.38 7.29 6.27
C GLU A 48 -5.21 8.22 6.60
N TYR A 49 -4.06 7.95 6.01
CA TYR A 49 -2.82 8.69 6.22
C TYR A 49 -2.54 9.72 5.12
N GLU A 50 -3.48 9.95 4.19
CA GLU A 50 -3.35 10.92 3.10
C GLU A 50 -3.06 12.31 3.67
N ASP A 51 -3.73 12.67 4.77
CA ASP A 51 -3.53 13.92 5.46
C ASP A 51 -2.22 13.90 6.29
N PRO A 52 -1.17 14.65 5.89
CA PRO A 52 0.09 14.69 6.61
C PRO A 52 -0.03 15.27 8.03
N LYS A 53 -1.11 16.01 8.33
CA LYS A 53 -1.37 16.52 9.68
C LYS A 53 -1.82 15.44 10.67
N LYS A 54 -2.32 14.30 10.16
CA LYS A 54 -2.74 13.16 11.00
C LYS A 54 -1.58 12.19 11.31
N ARG A 55 -0.40 12.40 10.70
CA ARG A 55 0.78 11.53 10.89
C ARG A 55 1.63 12.02 12.05
N ARG A 56 2.07 11.09 12.91
CA ARG A 56 2.91 11.39 14.08
C ARG A 56 4.28 11.99 13.71
N GLY A 57 4.81 11.69 12.51
CA GLY A 57 6.03 12.29 11.94
C GLY A 57 5.82 13.42 10.91
N GLY A 58 4.57 13.85 10.68
CA GLY A 58 4.26 14.85 9.64
C GLY A 58 4.64 14.38 8.23
N ALA A 59 5.10 15.30 7.38
CA ALA A 59 5.52 15.04 5.99
C ALA A 59 6.80 14.19 5.84
N LYS A 60 7.47 13.83 6.93
CA LYS A 60 8.71 13.02 6.88
C LYS A 60 8.44 11.53 6.74
N GLU A 61 7.26 11.06 7.15
CA GLU A 61 6.85 9.67 6.94
C GLU A 61 6.13 9.53 5.60
N ASN A 62 6.70 8.71 4.73
CA ASN A 62 6.09 8.35 3.47
C ASN A 62 4.87 7.43 3.75
N VAL A 63 3.68 7.87 3.31
CA VAL A 63 2.43 7.13 3.47
C VAL A 63 2.51 5.79 2.79
N GLU A 64 3.11 5.73 1.61
CA GLU A 64 3.24 4.51 0.81
C GLU A 64 3.91 3.41 1.65
N GLY A 65 5.01 3.74 2.34
CA GLY A 65 5.72 2.80 3.20
C GLY A 65 4.89 2.31 4.39
N VAL A 66 4.01 3.16 4.92
CA VAL A 66 3.06 2.79 5.99
C VAL A 66 1.93 1.94 5.44
N ALA A 67 1.31 2.36 4.34
CA ALA A 67 0.22 1.67 3.67
C ALA A 67 0.65 0.28 3.21
N HIS A 68 1.87 0.14 2.69
CA HIS A 68 2.46 -1.14 2.32
C HIS A 68 2.59 -2.10 3.51
N LYS A 69 3.06 -1.59 4.66
CA LYS A 69 3.16 -2.40 5.89
C LYS A 69 1.78 -2.79 6.41
N VAL A 70 0.81 -1.87 6.38
CA VAL A 70 -0.57 -2.12 6.80
C VAL A 70 -1.23 -3.16 5.91
N ALA A 71 -1.03 -3.07 4.59
CA ALA A 71 -1.56 -4.03 3.64
C ALA A 71 -1.01 -5.45 3.88
N TRP A 72 0.31 -5.59 4.09
CA TRP A 72 0.89 -6.88 4.46
C TRP A 72 0.43 -7.39 5.82
N ALA A 73 0.20 -6.51 6.79
CA ALA A 73 -0.33 -6.90 8.09
C ALA A 73 -1.77 -7.41 7.98
N ALA A 74 -2.60 -6.80 7.13
CA ALA A 74 -3.95 -7.25 6.84
C ALA A 74 -3.95 -8.63 6.19
N VAL A 75 -3.12 -8.85 5.15
CA VAL A 75 -2.96 -10.18 4.55
C VAL A 75 -2.53 -11.21 5.59
N LYS A 76 -1.54 -10.89 6.42
CA LYS A 76 -1.05 -11.81 7.47
C LYS A 76 -2.06 -12.09 8.59
N LYS A 77 -3.12 -11.28 8.70
CA LYS A 77 -4.17 -11.46 9.71
C LYS A 77 -5.11 -12.59 9.31
N ASP A 78 -5.50 -12.61 8.03
CA ASP A 78 -6.43 -13.58 7.46
C ASP A 78 -5.70 -14.77 6.80
N TYR A 79 -4.45 -14.59 6.38
CA TYR A 79 -3.62 -15.62 5.76
C TYR A 79 -2.36 -15.89 6.57
N LYS A 80 -2.00 -17.16 6.67
CA LYS A 80 -0.75 -17.61 7.27
C LYS A 80 0.13 -18.27 6.22
N LYS A 81 1.41 -17.88 6.18
CA LYS A 81 2.40 -18.58 5.36
C LYS A 81 2.67 -19.97 5.95
N LYS A 82 2.43 -21.02 5.16
CA LYS A 82 2.69 -22.43 5.51
C LYS A 82 3.64 -23.01 4.45
N GLY A 83 4.93 -23.07 4.78
CA GLY A 83 5.97 -23.40 3.80
C GLY A 83 6.13 -22.27 2.78
N ASP A 84 5.90 -22.58 1.52
CA ASP A 84 5.96 -21.63 0.41
C ASP A 84 4.59 -21.05 -0.01
N GLU A 85 3.51 -21.58 0.56
CA GLU A 85 2.14 -21.18 0.23
C GLU A 85 1.51 -20.32 1.33
N TRP A 86 0.52 -19.52 0.93
CA TRP A 86 -0.32 -18.75 1.84
C TRP A 86 -1.68 -19.43 1.97
N VAL A 87 -2.00 -19.89 3.17
CA VAL A 87 -3.27 -20.53 3.49
C VAL A 87 -4.11 -19.59 4.34
N GLU A 88 -5.40 -19.52 4.03
CA GLU A 88 -6.37 -18.84 4.89
C GLU A 88 -6.35 -19.50 6.28
N LYS A 89 -6.41 -18.66 7.31
CA LYS A 89 -6.22 -19.06 8.71
C LYS A 89 -7.44 -19.78 9.27
#